data_AF-A0A7J2ZIH5-F1
#
_entry.id   AF-A0A7J2ZIH5-F1
#
_cell.length_a   1.000
_cell.length_b   1.000
_cell.length_c   1.000
_cell.angle_alpha   90.00
_cell.angle_beta   90.00
_cell.angle_gamma   90.00
#
_symmetry.space_group_name_H-M   'P 1'
#
loop_
_entity.id
_entity.type
_entity.pdbx_description
1 polymer ?
#
loop_
_entity_poly.entity_id
_entity_poly.type
_entity_poly.pdbx_seq_one_letter_code
_entity_poly.pdbx_strand_id
1 'polypeptide(L)' 'MSEKVLYQCVQCGRIFDRDRLSKVAETRCPYCGFNVLKKARPGSAKLVKTSKLSEEQKLFF' A
#
# COMPACT_ATOMS: atom_id res chain seq x y z
N MET A 1 4.37 9.10 17.85
CA MET A 1 3.23 9.38 16.94
C MET A 1 2.73 8.07 16.39
N SER A 2 1.49 7.69 16.69
CA SER A 2 0.87 6.46 16.19
C SER A 2 0.56 6.61 14.71
N GLU A 3 1.24 5.85 13.85
CA GLU A 3 1.06 5.92 12.39
C GLU A 3 -0.30 5.30 12.03
N LYS A 4 -1.23 6.12 11.52
CA LYS A 4 -2.57 5.65 11.12
C LYS A 4 -2.45 4.80 9.86
N VAL A 5 -2.85 3.53 9.96
CA VAL A 5 -2.78 2.58 8.83
C VAL A 5 -3.93 2.85 7.86
N LEU A 6 -3.59 3.30 6.66
CA LEU A 6 -4.55 3.49 5.58
C LEU A 6 -4.74 2.18 4.79
N TYR A 7 -5.99 1.89 4.45
CA TYR A 7 -6.39 0.78 3.62
C TYR A 7 -6.88 1.29 2.26
N GLN A 8 -6.68 0.49 1.22
CA GLN A 8 -7.15 0.73 -0.12
C GLN A 8 -7.98 -0.46 -0.59
N CYS A 9 -9.19 -0.21 -1.11
CA CYS A 9 -9.99 -1.25 -1.74
C CYS A 9 -9.34 -1.69 -3.06
N VAL A 10 -9.24 -3.00 -3.29
CA VAL A 10 -8.69 -3.55 -4.54
C VAL A 10 -9.65 -3.33 -5.72
N GLN A 11 -10.96 -3.30 -5.46
CA GLN A 11 -11.98 -3.16 -6.52
C GLN A 11 -12.25 -1.71 -6.91
N CYS A 12 -12.56 -0.82 -5.95
CA CYS A 12 -12.92 0.57 -6.25
C CYS A 12 -11.76 1.57 -6.09
N GLY A 13 -10.60 1.12 -5.60
CA GLY A 13 -9.40 1.94 -5.46
C GLY A 13 -9.43 3.01 -4.34
N ARG A 14 -10.57 3.21 -3.65
CA ARG A 14 -10.70 4.21 -2.58
C ARG A 14 -9.80 3.90 -1.39
N ILE A 15 -9.23 4.96 -0.81
CA ILE A 15 -8.33 4.91 0.35
C ILE A 15 -9.07 5.45 1.58
N PHE A 16 -8.98 4.75 2.71
CA PHE A 16 -9.65 5.11 3.96
C PHE A 16 -8.91 4.56 5.19
N ASP A 17 -9.19 5.14 6.36
CA ASP A 17 -8.62 4.73 7.65
C ASP A 17 -9.36 3.51 8.21
N ARG A 18 -8.71 2.79 9.15
CA ARG A 18 -9.30 1.66 9.88
C ARG A 18 -10.62 2.01 10.54
N ASP A 19 -10.76 3.23 11.06
CA ASP A 19 -11.97 3.69 11.76
C ASP A 19 -13.23 3.68 10.88
N ARG A 20 -13.08 3.61 9.54
CA ARG A 20 -14.18 3.51 8.60
C ARG A 20 -14.67 2.06 8.39
N LEU A 21 -13.96 1.07 8.92
CA LEU A 21 -14.37 -0.34 8.86
C LEU A 21 -15.34 -0.65 9.99
N SER A 22 -16.44 -1.34 9.67
CA SER A 22 -17.37 -1.81 10.68
C SER A 22 -16.73 -2.92 11.51
N LYS A 23 -16.98 -2.95 12.84
CA LYS A 23 -16.48 -4.02 13.72
C LYS A 23 -16.96 -5.43 13.32
N VAL A 24 -18.10 -5.52 12.64
CA VAL A 24 -18.72 -6.78 12.21
C VAL A 24 -18.14 -7.28 10.87
N ALA A 25 -17.74 -6.37 9.99
CA ALA A 25 -17.17 -6.68 8.68
C ALA A 25 -15.87 -5.89 8.49
N GLU A 26 -14.81 -6.32 9.18
CA GLU A 26 -13.51 -5.63 9.24
C GLU A 26 -12.77 -5.58 7.90
N THR A 27 -13.17 -6.39 6.92
CA THR A 27 -12.53 -6.46 5.59
C THR A 27 -13.41 -5.93 4.46
N ARG A 28 -14.63 -5.50 4.77
CA ARG A 28 -15.58 -5.04 3.75
C ARG A 28 -15.38 -3.56 3.45
N CYS A 29 -15.20 -3.23 2.17
CA CYS A 29 -15.10 -1.86 1.71
C CYS A 29 -16.41 -1.12 2.01
N PRO A 30 -16.37 0.02 2.74
CA PRO A 30 -17.57 0.77 3.11
C PRO A 30 -18.24 1.47 1.91
N TYR A 31 -17.57 1.51 0.75
CA TYR A 31 -18.06 2.21 -0.44
C TYR A 31 -18.68 1.28 -1.49
N CYS A 32 -18.06 0.12 -1.76
CA CYS A 32 -18.54 -0.82 -2.79
C CYS A 32 -18.90 -2.20 -2.25
N GLY A 33 -18.69 -2.47 -0.96
CA GLY A 33 -19.03 -3.73 -0.33
C GLY A 33 -18.10 -4.91 -0.67
N PHE A 34 -17.00 -4.69 -1.40
CA PHE A 34 -16.01 -5.73 -1.71
C PHE A 34 -15.15 -6.08 -0.50
N ASN A 35 -14.77 -7.35 -0.34
CA ASN A 35 -14.17 -7.86 0.92
C ASN A 35 -12.63 -7.93 0.92
N VAL A 36 -11.96 -7.42 -0.11
CA VAL A 36 -10.49 -7.45 -0.19
C VAL A 36 -9.94 -6.03 -0.16
N LEU A 37 -9.15 -5.76 0.88
CA LEU A 37 -8.45 -4.52 1.13
C LEU A 37 -6.95 -4.77 1.16
N LYS A 38 -6.15 -3.82 0.66
CA LYS A 38 -4.69 -3.81 0.78
C LYS A 38 -4.26 -2.61 1.61
N LYS A 39 -3.11 -2.70 2.28
CA LYS A 39 -2.52 -1.50 2.92
C LYS A 39 -2.14 -0.49 1.83
N ALA A 40 -2.49 0.77 2.01
CA ALA A 40 -2.11 1.81 1.08
C ALA A 40 -0.59 2.03 1.12
N ARG A 41 -0.04 2.46 -0.01
CA ARG A 41 1.38 2.84 -0.08
C ARG A 41 1.61 4.02 0.88
N PRO A 42 2.66 3.98 1.72
CA PRO A 42 2.98 5.13 2.56
C PRO A 42 3.30 6.35 1.68
N GLY A 43 2.91 7.54 2.14
CA GLY A 43 3.20 8.79 1.44
C GLY A 43 4.68 9.19 1.47
N SER A 44 5.49 8.51 2.29
CA SER A 44 6.94 8.73 2.36
C SER A 44 7.67 8.09 1.17
N ALA A 45 8.59 8.85 0.59
CA ALA A 45 9.52 8.33 -0.40
C ALA A 45 10.48 7.32 0.27
N LYS A 46 10.67 6.16 -0.35
CA LYS A 46 11.64 5.15 0.08
C LYS A 46 12.89 5.24 -0.78
N LEU A 47 14.06 5.39 -0.17
CA LEU A 47 15.34 5.24 -0.86
C LEU A 47 15.56 3.75 -1.15
N VAL A 48 15.56 3.38 -2.43
CA VAL A 48 15.88 2.02 -2.88
C VAL A 48 17.30 2.01 -3.40
N LYS A 49 18.19 1.27 -2.74
CA LYS A 49 19.55 1.01 -3.25
C LYS A 49 19.49 -0.14 -4.25
N THR A 50 20.01 0.06 -5.44
CA THR A 50 20.20 -0.99 -6.45
C THR A 50 21.57 -1.65 -6.26
N SER A 51 21.84 -2.74 -7.00
CA SER A 51 23.17 -3.38 -6.99
C SER A 51 24.23 -2.35 -7.37
N LYS A 52 25.36 -2.38 -6.64
CA LYS A 52 26.59 -1.71 -7.06
C LYS A 52 27.15 -2.52 -8.23
N LEU A 53 26.61 -2.35 -9.43
CA LEU A 53 27.27 -2.88 -10.61
C LEU A 53 28.66 -2.23 -10.67
N SER A 54 29.72 -3.05 -10.71
CA SER A 54 31.03 -2.54 -11.11
C SER A 54 30.88 -1.93 -12.51
N GLU A 55 31.70 -0.93 -12.86
CA GLU A 55 31.65 -0.30 -14.19
C GLU A 55 31.74 -1.35 -15.31
N GLU A 56 32.48 -2.43 -15.08
CA GLU A 56 32.60 -3.59 -15.97
C GLU A 56 31.26 -4.25 -16.29
N GLN A 57 30.36 -4.39 -15.31
CA GLN A 57 29.06 -5.05 -15.50
C GLN A 57 28.03 -4.16 -16.22
N LYS A 58 28.25 -2.84 -16.29
CA LYS A 58 27.39 -1.91 -17.04
C LYS A 58 27.66 -1.96 -18.55
N LEU A 59 28.87 -2.34 -18.96
CA LEU A 59 29.30 -2.39 -20.37
C LEU A 59 28.78 -3.62 -21.14
N PHE A 60 28.24 -4.63 -20.44
CA PHE A 60 27.76 -5.88 -21.04
C PHE A 60 26.23 -5.95 -21.26
N PHE A 61 25.49 -4.88 -20.94
CA PHE A 61 24.05 -4.75 -21.21
C PHE A 61 23.75 -3.56 -22.11
#